data_AF-A0A532UYT2-F1
#
_entry.id   AF-A0A532UYT2-F1
#
_cell.length_a   1.000
_cell.length_b   1.000
_cell.length_c   1.000
_cell.angle_alpha   90.00
_cell.angle_beta   90.00
_cell.angle_gamma   90.00
#
_symmetry.space_group_name_H-M   'P 1'
#
loop_
_entity.id
_entity.type
_entity.pdbx_description
1 polymer ?
#
loop_
_entity_poly.entity_id
_entity_poly.type
_entity_poly.pdbx_seq_one_letter_code
_entity_poly.pdbx_strand_id
1 'polypeptide(L)' 'MDEKRLLTMVVVSNILSSYYAAKVSFCLNNDREPNNTEKDDILKKVLSMFENLSTSYLKDIQEIAASIK' A
#
# COMPACT_ATOMS: atom_id res chain seq x y z
N MET A 1 5.90 -6.40 22.62
CA MET A 1 4.92 -6.03 21.56
C MET A 1 4.62 -7.31 20.81
N ASP A 2 3.35 -7.69 20.64
CA ASP A 2 2.97 -8.91 19.92
C ASP A 2 3.40 -8.82 18.44
N GLU A 3 3.92 -9.90 17.86
CA GLU A 3 4.41 -9.99 16.48
C GLU A 3 3.32 -9.60 15.48
N LYS A 4 2.07 -10.00 15.74
CA LYS A 4 0.91 -9.58 14.95
C LYS A 4 0.70 -8.07 14.95
N ARG A 5 0.93 -7.41 16.10
CA ARG A 5 0.81 -5.94 16.19
C ARG A 5 1.92 -5.24 15.42
N LEU A 6 3.15 -5.76 15.50
CA LEU A 6 4.28 -5.22 14.73
C LEU A 6 4.02 -5.32 13.22
N LEU A 7 3.59 -6.48 12.74
CA LEU A 7 3.25 -6.69 11.33
C LEU A 7 2.13 -5.76 10.86
N THR A 8 1.05 -5.63 11.64
CA THR A 8 -0.03 -4.69 11.33
C THR A 8 0.47 -3.25 11.26
N MET A 9 1.32 -2.82 12.19
CA MET A 9 1.90 -1.47 12.15
C MET A 9 2.74 -1.24 10.91
N VAL A 10 3.54 -2.22 10.49
CA VAL A 10 4.35 -2.13 9.25
C VAL A 10 3.44 -1.99 8.03
N VAL A 11 2.40 -2.83 7.91
CA VAL A 11 1.46 -2.76 6.79
C VAL A 11 0.74 -1.42 6.74
N VAL A 12 0.21 -0.95 7.88
CA VAL A 12 -0.49 0.35 7.96
C VAL A 12 0.46 1.50 7.65
N SER A 13 1.70 1.47 8.13
CA SER A 13 2.71 2.50 7.85
C SER A 13 3.04 2.58 6.36
N ASN A 14 3.15 1.44 5.69
CA ASN A 14 3.37 1.39 4.24
C ASN A 14 2.17 1.92 3.45
N ILE A 15 0.95 1.56 3.83
CA ILE A 15 -0.28 2.10 3.21
C ILE A 15 -0.34 3.62 3.36
N LEU A 16 -0.07 4.13 4.57
CA LEU A 16 -0.09 5.57 4.84
C LEU A 16 0.97 6.33 4.02
N SER A 17 2.18 5.78 3.92
CA SER A 17 3.27 6.37 3.13
C SER A 17 2.89 6.44 1.65
N SER A 18 2.36 5.35 1.09
CA SER A 18 1.88 5.29 -0.29
C SER A 18 0.72 6.26 -0.56
N TYR A 19 -0.21 6.39 0.39
CA TYR A 19 -1.31 7.36 0.30
C TYR A 19 -0.79 8.80 0.20
N TYR A 20 0.15 9.20 1.07
CA TYR A 20 0.70 10.55 1.02
C TYR A 20 1.54 10.80 -0.24
N ALA A 21 2.30 9.81 -0.71
CA ALA A 21 3.01 9.91 -1.98
C ALA A 21 2.05 10.12 -3.17
N ALA A 22 0.96 9.35 -3.22
CA ALA A 22 -0.06 9.49 -4.25
C ALA A 22 -0.79 10.85 -4.15
N LYS A 23 -1.07 11.30 -2.92
CA LYS A 23 -1.64 12.62 -2.65
C LYS A 23 -0.72 13.76 -3.13
N VAL A 24 0.59 13.70 -2.84
CA VAL A 24 1.56 14.68 -3.33
C VAL A 24 1.57 14.72 -4.85
N SER A 25 1.59 13.55 -5.51
CA SER A 25 1.48 13.48 -6.97
C SER A 25 0.20 14.11 -7.50
N PHE A 26 -0.94 13.87 -6.84
CA PHE A 26 -2.19 14.56 -7.19
C PHE A 26 -2.04 16.08 -7.10
N CYS A 27 -1.50 16.60 -5.99
CA CYS A 27 -1.34 18.03 -5.79
C CYS A 27 -0.43 18.65 -6.85
N LEU A 28 0.69 18.00 -7.19
CA LEU A 28 1.62 18.48 -8.23
C LEU A 28 0.96 18.58 -9.61
N ASN A 29 0.05 17.66 -9.92
CA ASN A 29 -0.62 17.60 -11.23
C ASN A 29 -1.86 18.51 -11.34
N ASN A 30 -2.44 18.91 -10.21
CA ASN A 30 -3.71 19.64 -10.17
C ASN A 30 -3.61 21.03 -9.53
N ASP A 31 -2.45 21.39 -8.99
CA ASP A 31 -2.18 22.64 -8.26
C ASP A 31 -3.18 22.93 -7.12
N ARG A 32 -3.69 21.86 -6.49
CA ARG A 32 -4.59 21.92 -5.34
C ARG A 32 -4.60 20.65 -4.53
N GLU A 33 -5.12 20.76 -3.31
CA GLU A 33 -5.45 19.61 -2.47
C GLU A 33 -6.63 18.79 -3.03
N PRO A 34 -6.62 17.46 -2.88
CA PRO A 34 -7.78 16.64 -3.23
C PRO A 34 -8.93 16.92 -2.27
N ASN A 35 -10.16 16.93 -2.80
CA ASN A 35 -11.37 16.96 -2.00
C ASN A 35 -11.63 15.58 -1.34
N ASN A 36 -12.71 15.45 -0.57
CA ASN A 36 -12.99 14.21 0.15
C ASN A 36 -13.21 13.00 -0.78
N THR A 37 -13.92 13.18 -1.90
CA THR A 37 -14.15 12.12 -2.89
C THR A 37 -12.83 11.67 -3.52
N GLU A 38 -11.97 12.62 -3.89
CA GLU A 38 -10.67 12.32 -4.50
C GLU A 38 -9.72 11.65 -3.51
N LYS A 39 -9.76 12.04 -2.22
CA LYS A 39 -9.01 11.37 -1.16
C LYS A 39 -9.44 9.90 -1.02
N ASP A 40 -10.74 9.64 -1.05
CA ASP A 40 -11.26 8.27 -0.99
C ASP A 40 -10.84 7.44 -2.20
N ASP A 41 -10.85 8.03 -3.40
CA ASP A 41 -10.42 7.36 -4.62
C ASP A 41 -8.91 7.07 -4.63
N ILE A 42 -8.08 8.01 -4.12
CA ILE A 42 -6.65 7.79 -3.93
C ILE A 42 -6.42 6.63 -2.95
N LEU A 43 -7.13 6.62 -1.81
CA LEU A 43 -7.00 5.56 -0.83
C LEU A 43 -7.40 4.20 -1.41
N LYS A 44 -8.53 4.11 -2.12
CA LYS A 44 -8.96 2.87 -2.80
C LYS A 44 -7.91 2.35 -3.76
N LYS A 45 -7.33 3.23 -4.60
CA LYS A 45 -6.26 2.83 -5.53
C LYS A 45 -5.04 2.28 -4.80
N VAL A 46 -4.61 2.92 -3.71
CA VAL A 46 -3.50 2.44 -2.89
C VAL A 46 -3.82 1.06 -2.31
N LEU A 47 -5.00 0.88 -1.71
CA LEU A 47 -5.41 -0.42 -1.16
C LEU A 47 -5.44 -1.51 -2.24
N SER A 48 -6.01 -1.25 -3.40
CA SER A 48 -6.03 -2.21 -4.51
C SER A 48 -4.63 -2.56 -5.02
N MET A 49 -3.67 -1.62 -5.02
CA MET A 49 -2.27 -1.96 -5.30
C MET A 49 -1.71 -2.95 -4.28
N PHE A 50 -1.93 -2.73 -2.98
CA PHE A 50 -1.47 -3.67 -1.95
C PHE A 50 -2.15 -5.05 -2.06
N GLU A 51 -3.44 -5.11 -2.39
CA GLU A 51 -4.17 -6.36 -2.64
C GLU A 51 -3.62 -7.11 -3.87
N ASN A 52 -3.31 -6.38 -4.94
CA ASN A 52 -2.71 -6.97 -6.14
C ASN A 52 -1.29 -7.46 -5.88
N LEU A 53 -0.49 -6.71 -5.12
CA LEU A 53 0.87 -7.13 -4.76
C LEU A 53 0.84 -8.33 -3.81
N SER A 54 -0.09 -8.38 -2.85
CA SER A 54 -0.21 -9.52 -1.95
C SER A 54 -0.63 -10.79 -2.68
N THR A 55 -1.50 -10.68 -3.68
CA THR A 55 -1.92 -11.83 -4.50
C THR A 55 -0.85 -12.24 -5.52
N SER A 56 -0.19 -11.27 -6.16
CA SER A 56 0.86 -11.52 -7.16
C SER A 56 2.12 -12.11 -6.52
N TYR A 57 2.63 -11.52 -5.44
CA TYR A 57 3.87 -11.96 -4.82
C TYR A 57 3.71 -13.17 -3.91
N LEU A 58 2.50 -13.57 -3.54
CA LEU A 58 2.31 -14.77 -2.71
C LEU A 58 2.94 -16.00 -3.37
N LYS A 59 2.77 -16.13 -4.68
CA LYS A 59 3.35 -17.23 -5.46
C LYS A 59 4.87 -17.14 -5.50
N ASP A 60 5.41 -15.97 -5.80
CA ASP A 60 6.87 -15.76 -5.84
C ASP A 60 7.53 -16.02 -4.47
N ILE A 61 6.87 -15.60 -3.38
CA ILE A 61 7.33 -15.84 -2.01
C ILE A 61 7.31 -17.34 -1.69
N GLN A 62 6.25 -18.06 -2.09
CA GLN A 62 6.15 -19.51 -1.93
C GLN A 62 7.24 -20.24 -2.73
N GLU A 63 7.52 -19.82 -3.96
CA GLU A 63 8.57 -20.38 -4.80
C GLU A 63 9.97 -20.14 -4.20
N ILE A 64 10.25 -18.92 -3.72
CA ILE A 64 11.50 -18.61 -3.02
C ILE A 64 11.66 -19.46 -1.76
N ALA A 65 10.62 -19.54 -0.92
CA ALA A 65 10.65 -20.34 0.30
C ALA A 65 10.88 -21.84 0.01
N ALA A 66 10.30 -22.37 -1.07
CA ALA A 66 10.53 -23.75 -1.50
C ALA A 66 11.93 -23.98 -2.09
N SER A 67 12.57 -22.93 -2.63
CA SER A 67 13.92 -23.01 -3.21
C SER A 67 15.05 -23.01 -2.18
N ILE A 68 14.76 -22.56 -0.96
CA ILE A 68 15.71 -22.58 0.15
C ILE A 68 15.63 -23.96 0.81
N LYS A 69 16.55 -24.85 0.42
CA LYS A 69 16.81 -26.15 1.04
C LYS A 69 18.13 -26.13 1.80
#